data_AF-A0A9D0HES5-F1
#
_entry.id   AF-A0A9D0HES5-F1
#
_cell.length_a   1.000
_cell.length_b   1.000
_cell.length_c   1.000
_cell.angle_alpha   90.00
_cell.angle_beta   90.00
_cell.angle_gamma   90.00
#
_symmetry.space_group_name_H-M   'P 1'
#
loop_
_entity.id
_entity.type
_entity.pdbx_description
1 polymer ?
#
loop_
_entity_poly.entity_id
_entity_poly.type
_entity_poly.pdbx_seq_one_letter_code
_entity_poly.pdbx_strand_id
1 'polypeptide(L)'
;PPADRLMFVTGVRDLDLYFAAAWDFANEGAISSSLNEQQGQPYDLAQKDDVSQFVFVAMRRVPEQKAKLALAKGNAVINGGAYFVYRNQDIANDSAGAAGASIGQSSARVSEGYVWRGAEVIIPDVWFQLRYNKLRIELEAAMVYGSLDSTQRSGGSDYVNGLAGGDNGWDIRQFGLAMQSEYLALDDRLKVQFGFGIASGDSDVGSLAPSGNALQPQLTADRTFSTFRFHPNYRIDLILWRHILNRVQGAYYFRPSVDYDFIRDDDGQKVGGGAAAIWSRASEFVQTPGHASDLGVELNAQIYYQAKDGGLNDDPDKMGGFFTMLQYGVLFPLDGLGYLPSQRVQYESLPRTGVLDTATAQTVRWYLGILY
;
A
#
# COMPACT_ATOMS: atom_id res chain seq x y z
N PRO A 1 8.45 -4.41 -19.88
CA PRO A 1 9.85 -4.86 -20.04
C PRO A 1 10.20 -5.88 -18.94
N PRO A 2 10.90 -6.98 -19.27
CA PRO A 2 11.55 -7.78 -18.23
C PRO A 2 12.57 -6.90 -17.52
N ALA A 3 12.59 -6.91 -16.20
CA ALA A 3 13.62 -6.23 -15.42
C ALA A 3 14.78 -7.20 -15.24
N ASP A 4 15.97 -6.83 -15.71
CA ASP A 4 17.18 -7.60 -15.46
C ASP A 4 17.66 -7.35 -14.01
N ARG A 5 17.92 -8.45 -13.29
CA ARG A 5 18.29 -8.47 -11.86
C ARG A 5 19.51 -9.34 -11.64
N LEU A 6 20.51 -8.78 -10.98
CA LEU A 6 21.60 -9.54 -10.35
C LEU A 6 21.34 -9.58 -8.85
N MET A 7 21.19 -10.77 -8.27
CA MET A 7 20.87 -10.96 -6.85
C MET A 7 21.83 -11.95 -6.18
N PHE A 8 22.30 -11.59 -5.00
CA PHE A 8 23.09 -12.44 -4.12
C PHE A 8 22.37 -12.63 -2.78
N VAL A 9 22.34 -13.86 -2.26
CA VAL A 9 21.69 -14.20 -0.99
C VAL A 9 22.65 -15.00 -0.13
N THR A 10 22.77 -14.64 1.14
CA THR A 10 23.58 -15.34 2.15
C THR A 10 22.86 -15.35 3.50
N GLY A 11 23.33 -16.14 4.46
CA GLY A 11 22.72 -16.18 5.78
C GLY A 11 23.54 -16.92 6.82
N VAL A 12 23.32 -16.56 8.09
CA VAL A 12 23.90 -17.21 9.27
C VAL A 12 22.81 -18.06 9.91
N ARG A 13 22.83 -19.36 9.62
CA ARG A 13 21.78 -20.32 10.05
C ARG A 13 21.60 -20.36 11.57
N ASP A 14 22.69 -20.24 12.33
CA ASP A 14 22.64 -20.32 13.80
C ASP A 14 21.90 -19.13 14.43
N LEU A 15 21.82 -18.00 13.72
CA LEU A 15 21.12 -16.79 14.15
C LEU A 15 19.75 -16.61 13.47
N ASP A 16 19.36 -17.55 12.61
CA ASP A 16 18.19 -17.48 11.73
C ASP A 16 18.15 -16.14 10.94
N LEU A 17 19.33 -15.66 10.53
CA LEU A 17 19.56 -14.36 9.90
C LEU A 17 19.91 -14.53 8.41
N TYR A 18 19.27 -13.77 7.54
CA TYR A 18 19.42 -13.83 6.09
C TYR A 18 19.68 -12.43 5.55
N PHE A 19 20.54 -12.34 4.54
CA PHE A 19 20.88 -11.12 3.84
C PHE A 19 20.72 -11.34 2.35
N ALA A 20 20.22 -10.32 1.65
CA ALA A 20 20.24 -10.29 0.20
C ALA A 20 20.67 -8.90 -0.28
N ALA A 21 21.37 -8.88 -1.41
CA ALA A 21 21.63 -7.66 -2.16
C ALA A 21 21.24 -7.89 -3.61
N ALA A 22 20.58 -6.91 -4.23
CA ALA A 22 20.27 -6.96 -5.64
C ALA A 22 20.56 -5.63 -6.33
N TRP A 23 20.88 -5.70 -7.62
CA TRP A 23 20.97 -4.56 -8.51
C TRP A 23 20.03 -4.82 -9.69
N ASP A 24 19.08 -3.90 -9.87
CA ASP A 24 17.97 -4.00 -10.82
C ASP A 24 17.93 -2.78 -11.75
N PHE A 25 17.48 -3.00 -12.99
CA PHE A 25 17.06 -1.93 -13.91
C PHE A 25 15.53 -1.88 -13.93
N ALA A 26 14.94 -0.94 -13.17
CA ALA A 26 13.50 -0.93 -12.93
C ALA A 26 12.68 -0.43 -14.13
N ASN A 27 13.33 0.32 -15.03
CA ASN A 27 12.80 0.76 -16.32
C ASN A 27 13.98 1.05 -17.25
N GLU A 28 13.92 0.56 -18.49
CA GLU A 28 15.01 0.60 -19.49
C GLU A 28 14.82 1.71 -20.54
N GLY A 29 13.98 2.71 -20.24
CA GLY A 29 13.74 3.85 -21.13
C GLY A 29 13.45 3.49 -22.59
N ALA A 30 14.14 4.15 -23.54
CA ALA A 30 13.94 3.95 -24.97
C ALA A 30 14.67 2.72 -25.52
N ILE A 31 13.91 1.67 -25.83
CA ILE A 31 14.44 0.44 -26.47
C ILE A 31 14.39 0.52 -28.00
N SER A 32 15.27 -0.21 -28.69
CA SER A 32 15.38 -0.27 -30.16
C SER A 32 14.23 -0.98 -30.89
N SER A 33 13.05 -1.14 -30.26
CA SER A 33 11.96 -1.96 -30.80
C SER A 33 11.33 -1.31 -32.05
N SER A 34 11.29 -2.04 -33.16
CA SER A 34 10.66 -1.61 -34.42
C SER A 34 9.39 -2.42 -34.69
N LEU A 35 8.30 -1.77 -35.11
CA LEU A 35 7.07 -2.45 -35.54
C LEU A 35 7.25 -3.28 -36.83
N ASN A 36 8.33 -3.05 -37.59
CA ASN A 36 8.60 -3.69 -38.87
C ASN A 36 9.67 -4.81 -38.80
N GLU A 37 10.34 -4.97 -37.65
CA GLU A 37 11.31 -6.04 -37.42
C GLU A 37 10.85 -6.89 -36.23
N GLN A 38 10.04 -7.91 -36.51
CA GLN A 38 9.55 -8.89 -35.52
C GLN A 38 10.62 -9.92 -35.10
N GLN A 39 11.85 -9.83 -35.61
CA GLN A 39 12.94 -10.75 -35.26
C GLN A 39 14.20 -9.98 -34.82
N GLY A 40 14.58 -10.19 -33.57
CA GLY A 40 15.71 -9.55 -32.89
C GLY A 40 15.31 -9.19 -31.45
N GLN A 41 16.20 -9.39 -30.48
CA GLN A 41 15.99 -8.89 -29.12
C GLN A 41 16.25 -7.37 -29.14
N PRO A 42 15.26 -6.51 -28.81
CA PRO A 42 15.47 -5.08 -28.70
C PRO A 42 16.59 -4.80 -27.72
N TYR A 43 17.48 -3.87 -28.05
CA TYR A 43 18.55 -3.42 -27.16
C TYR A 43 18.28 -1.97 -26.75
N ASP A 44 18.82 -1.59 -25.59
CA ASP A 44 18.70 -0.23 -25.05
C ASP A 44 19.39 0.81 -25.97
N LEU A 45 18.71 1.92 -26.25
CA LEU A 45 19.24 3.03 -27.05
C LEU A 45 19.98 4.07 -26.19
N ALA A 46 19.75 4.14 -24.87
CA ALA A 46 20.41 5.12 -24.00
C ALA A 46 20.41 4.77 -22.50
N GLN A 47 21.49 4.16 -22.03
CA GLN A 47 21.81 3.85 -20.62
C GLN A 47 21.61 4.93 -19.53
N LYS A 48 21.37 6.21 -19.89
CA LYS A 48 21.11 7.32 -18.96
C LYS A 48 19.63 7.61 -18.73
N ASP A 49 18.75 7.06 -19.56
CA ASP A 49 17.30 7.13 -19.34
C ASP A 49 16.79 5.99 -18.43
N ASP A 50 17.67 5.02 -18.15
CA ASP A 50 17.48 3.91 -17.23
C ASP A 50 17.28 4.36 -15.78
N VAL A 51 16.39 3.64 -15.09
CA VAL A 51 16.23 3.74 -13.64
C VAL A 51 17.09 2.66 -12.97
N SER A 52 18.23 3.06 -12.41
CA SER A 52 19.10 2.16 -11.64
C SER A 52 18.60 2.01 -10.20
N GLN A 53 18.55 0.77 -9.71
CA GLN A 53 18.02 0.45 -8.39
C GLN A 53 18.92 -0.54 -7.63
N PHE A 54 19.38 -0.15 -6.45
CA PHE A 54 20.10 -1.02 -5.52
C PHE A 54 19.20 -1.42 -4.37
N VAL A 55 19.13 -2.72 -4.07
CA VAL A 55 18.28 -3.28 -3.03
C VAL A 55 19.14 -4.02 -2.02
N PHE A 56 18.89 -3.76 -0.74
CA PHE A 56 19.50 -4.48 0.37
C PHE A 56 18.40 -5.01 1.29
N VAL A 57 18.52 -6.27 1.68
CA VAL A 57 17.58 -6.94 2.57
C VAL A 57 18.35 -7.58 3.70
N ALA A 58 17.90 -7.36 4.92
CA ALA A 58 18.37 -8.08 6.10
C ALA A 58 17.15 -8.55 6.87
N MET A 59 17.02 -9.86 7.11
CA MET A 59 15.86 -10.41 7.82
C MET A 59 16.30 -11.45 8.83
N ARG A 60 15.65 -11.43 9.98
CA ARG A 60 15.69 -12.49 10.99
C ARG A 60 14.31 -13.08 11.14
N ARG A 61 14.19 -14.38 10.86
CA ARG A 61 12.92 -15.10 11.01
C ARG A 61 13.15 -16.47 11.60
N VAL A 62 12.73 -16.64 12.84
CA VAL A 62 12.77 -17.91 13.56
C VAL A 62 11.81 -18.90 12.87
N PRO A 63 12.27 -20.10 12.52
CA PRO A 63 11.43 -21.17 11.99
C PRO A 63 10.24 -21.49 12.92
N GLU A 64 9.08 -21.77 12.34
CA GLU A 64 7.82 -21.91 13.09
C GLU A 64 7.89 -22.99 14.18
N GLN A 65 8.56 -24.12 13.92
CA GLN A 65 8.74 -25.18 14.91
C GLN A 65 9.55 -24.71 16.15
N LYS A 66 10.62 -23.95 15.93
CA LYS A 66 11.43 -23.36 17.01
C LYS A 66 10.63 -22.29 17.75
N ALA A 67 9.86 -21.48 17.02
CA ALA A 67 9.01 -20.45 17.61
C ALA A 67 7.94 -21.06 18.53
N LYS A 68 7.22 -22.11 18.08
CA LYS A 68 6.24 -22.84 18.90
C LYS A 68 6.89 -23.42 20.17
N LEU A 69 8.07 -24.03 20.06
CA LEU A 69 8.80 -24.56 21.22
C LEU A 69 9.22 -23.45 22.20
N ALA A 70 9.70 -22.32 21.70
CA ALA A 70 10.08 -21.17 22.53
C ALA A 70 8.88 -20.59 23.28
N LEU A 71 7.75 -20.40 22.58
CA LEU A 71 6.50 -19.93 23.17
C LEU A 71 5.94 -20.91 24.22
N ALA A 72 6.02 -22.23 23.96
CA ALA A 72 5.62 -23.26 24.92
C ALA A 72 6.48 -23.26 26.20
N LYS A 73 7.73 -22.80 26.10
CA LYS A 73 8.64 -22.60 27.25
C LYS A 73 8.46 -21.24 27.93
N GLY A 74 7.52 -20.41 27.47
CA GLY A 74 7.31 -19.05 28.00
C GLY A 74 8.33 -18.02 27.54
N ASN A 75 9.11 -18.32 26.48
CA ASN A 75 10.08 -17.38 25.92
C ASN A 75 9.44 -16.51 24.83
N ALA A 76 9.90 -15.27 24.71
CA ALA A 76 9.51 -14.40 23.61
C ALA A 76 10.20 -14.83 22.30
N VAL A 77 9.46 -14.73 21.20
CA VAL A 77 9.98 -14.89 19.83
C VAL A 77 9.92 -13.53 19.16
N ILE A 78 11.09 -13.03 18.79
CA ILE A 78 11.24 -11.77 18.05
C ILE A 78 11.66 -12.13 16.63
N ASN A 79 11.00 -11.53 15.65
CA ASN A 79 11.39 -11.54 14.25
C ASN A 79 11.44 -10.11 13.74
N GLY A 80 12.19 -9.89 12.67
CA GLY A 80 12.22 -8.58 12.04
C GLY A 80 13.00 -8.60 10.76
N GLY A 81 12.88 -7.54 9.98
CA GLY A 81 13.62 -7.36 8.76
C GLY A 81 13.66 -5.91 8.35
N ALA A 82 14.63 -5.60 7.51
CA ALA A 82 14.75 -4.33 6.83
C ALA A 82 14.92 -4.61 5.34
N TYR A 83 14.22 -3.84 4.54
CA TYR A 83 14.32 -3.79 3.10
C TYR A 83 14.64 -2.35 2.73
N PHE A 84 15.72 -2.14 2.00
CA PHE A 84 16.20 -0.81 1.64
C PHE A 84 16.40 -0.75 0.14
N VAL A 85 15.88 0.31 -0.47
CA VAL A 85 16.08 0.60 -1.89
C VAL A 85 16.75 1.95 -2.02
N TYR A 86 17.78 2.03 -2.85
CA TYR A 86 18.27 3.28 -3.42
C TYR A 86 17.97 3.27 -4.91
N ARG A 87 17.36 4.34 -5.40
CA ARG A 87 16.95 4.50 -6.80
C ARG A 87 17.40 5.86 -7.32
N ASN A 88 18.02 5.88 -8.48
CA ASN A 88 18.37 7.11 -9.18
C ASN A 88 17.95 7.07 -10.65
N GLN A 89 17.68 8.25 -11.21
CA GLN A 89 17.37 8.46 -12.62
C GLN A 89 17.76 9.87 -13.04
N ASP A 90 18.70 10.01 -13.97
CA ASP A 90 19.17 11.33 -14.43
C ASP A 90 18.24 11.92 -15.50
N ILE A 91 17.88 11.12 -16.50
CA ILE A 91 17.07 11.52 -17.65
C ILE A 91 15.88 10.56 -17.76
N ALA A 92 14.75 11.04 -18.28
CA ALA A 92 13.63 10.19 -18.66
C ALA A 92 13.26 10.43 -20.12
N ASN A 93 12.77 9.42 -20.83
CA ASN A 93 12.21 9.57 -22.17
C ASN A 93 10.67 9.56 -22.14
N ASP A 94 10.08 10.64 -21.61
CA ASP A 94 8.63 10.74 -21.35
C ASP A 94 7.82 11.01 -22.63
N SER A 95 8.39 11.73 -23.61
CA SER A 95 7.67 12.21 -24.80
C SER A 95 7.72 11.24 -25.99
N ALA A 96 8.67 10.29 -26.04
CA ALA A 96 8.68 9.26 -27.09
C ALA A 96 7.56 8.22 -26.90
N GLY A 97 6.93 8.15 -25.72
CA GLY A 97 5.90 7.16 -25.36
C GLY A 97 4.58 7.23 -26.14
N ALA A 98 4.32 8.29 -26.92
CA ALA A 98 3.15 8.33 -27.80
C ALA A 98 3.37 7.64 -29.16
N ALA A 99 4.62 7.40 -29.58
CA ALA A 99 4.97 6.79 -30.87
C ALA A 99 6.05 5.69 -30.81
N GLY A 100 6.69 5.48 -29.65
CA GLY A 100 7.82 4.58 -29.47
C GLY A 100 9.11 5.11 -30.11
N ALA A 101 10.25 4.96 -29.43
CA ALA A 101 11.57 5.18 -30.01
C ALA A 101 11.91 4.03 -30.99
N SER A 102 11.22 3.99 -32.14
CA SER A 102 11.38 2.94 -33.14
C SER A 102 12.62 3.15 -34.02
N ILE A 103 13.24 2.06 -34.47
CA ILE A 103 14.32 2.11 -35.48
C ILE A 103 13.81 2.85 -36.73
N GLY A 104 14.56 3.87 -37.16
CA GLY A 104 14.21 4.74 -38.29
C GLY A 104 13.70 6.14 -37.91
N GLN A 105 13.51 6.43 -36.61
CA GLN A 105 13.25 7.80 -36.15
C GLN A 105 14.50 8.67 -36.28
N SER A 106 14.33 9.93 -36.71
CA SER A 106 15.44 10.89 -36.74
C SER A 106 15.99 11.13 -35.33
N SER A 107 17.29 11.34 -35.20
CA SER A 107 17.95 11.67 -33.92
C SER A 107 17.30 12.87 -33.20
N ALA A 108 16.73 13.82 -33.95
CA ALA A 108 15.96 14.94 -33.40
C ALA A 108 14.69 14.49 -32.67
N ARG A 109 13.92 13.54 -33.22
CA ARG A 109 12.68 13.02 -32.62
C ARG A 109 12.92 12.18 -31.37
N VAL A 110 14.03 11.43 -31.34
CA VAL A 110 14.45 10.68 -30.14
C VAL A 110 14.94 11.66 -29.06
N SER A 111 15.69 12.69 -29.45
CA SER A 111 16.17 13.73 -28.54
C SER A 111 15.07 14.63 -27.97
N GLU A 112 13.97 14.87 -28.70
CA GLU A 112 12.77 15.57 -28.20
C GLU A 112 12.06 14.80 -27.06
N GLY A 113 12.34 13.50 -26.96
CA GLY A 113 11.83 12.61 -25.93
C GLY A 113 12.48 12.78 -24.55
N TYR A 114 13.75 13.17 -24.54
CA TYR A 114 14.55 13.25 -23.32
C TYR A 114 14.22 14.49 -22.50
N VAL A 115 13.86 14.26 -21.23
CA VAL A 115 13.63 15.28 -20.22
C VAL A 115 14.56 15.03 -19.04
N TRP A 116 15.14 16.11 -18.51
CA TRP A 116 15.94 16.03 -17.30
C TRP A 116 15.05 15.70 -16.10
N ARG A 117 15.45 14.72 -15.30
CA ARG A 117 14.74 14.30 -14.09
C ARG A 117 15.55 14.55 -12.82
N GLY A 118 16.82 14.14 -12.80
CA GLY A 118 17.68 14.25 -11.62
C GLY A 118 17.04 13.65 -10.36
N ALA A 119 16.39 12.49 -10.48
CA ALA A 119 15.72 11.85 -9.35
C ALA A 119 16.71 11.04 -8.51
N GLU A 120 16.65 11.23 -7.20
CA GLU A 120 17.34 10.42 -6.22
C GLU A 120 16.38 10.05 -5.09
N VAL A 121 16.17 8.76 -4.84
CA VAL A 121 15.18 8.27 -3.88
C VAL A 121 15.73 7.11 -3.05
N ILE A 122 15.57 7.21 -1.74
CA ILE A 122 15.76 6.13 -0.78
C ILE A 122 14.40 5.64 -0.26
N ILE A 123 14.26 4.33 -0.13
CA ILE A 123 13.04 3.68 0.32
C ILE A 123 13.41 2.64 1.39
N PRO A 124 13.56 3.05 2.67
CA PRO A 124 13.65 2.10 3.76
C PRO A 124 12.25 1.56 4.13
N ASP A 125 12.21 0.27 4.41
CA ASP A 125 11.07 -0.47 4.91
C ASP A 125 11.58 -1.38 6.04
N VAL A 126 10.90 -1.34 7.18
CA VAL A 126 11.23 -2.16 8.34
C VAL A 126 10.00 -2.91 8.81
N TRP A 127 10.19 -4.19 9.09
CA TRP A 127 9.20 -5.08 9.67
C TRP A 127 9.69 -5.62 11.01
N PHE A 128 8.78 -5.71 11.97
CA PHE A 128 9.03 -6.24 13.30
C PHE A 128 7.85 -7.10 13.75
N GLN A 129 8.16 -8.23 14.39
CA GLN A 129 7.16 -9.09 15.00
C GLN A 129 7.64 -9.56 16.37
N LEU A 130 6.77 -9.41 17.37
CA LEU A 130 6.93 -9.96 18.70
C LEU A 130 5.80 -10.97 18.95
N ARG A 131 6.16 -12.19 19.35
CA ARG A 131 5.23 -13.18 19.88
C ARG A 131 5.65 -13.52 21.31
N TYR A 132 4.71 -13.46 22.24
CA TYR A 132 4.94 -13.80 23.63
C TYR A 132 3.67 -14.40 24.23
N ASN A 133 3.75 -15.66 24.67
CA ASN A 133 2.58 -16.44 25.10
C ASN A 133 1.43 -16.36 24.08
N LYS A 134 0.35 -15.68 24.44
CA LYS A 134 -0.87 -15.49 23.66
C LYS A 134 -0.95 -14.14 22.93
N LEU A 135 0.08 -13.30 23.07
CA LEU A 135 0.17 -11.99 22.45
C LEU A 135 1.05 -12.06 21.19
N ARG A 136 0.55 -11.50 20.09
CA ARG A 136 1.31 -11.19 18.87
C ARG A 136 1.21 -9.69 18.61
N ILE A 137 2.34 -9.06 18.34
CA ILE A 137 2.42 -7.69 17.84
C ILE A 137 3.24 -7.72 16.55
N GLU A 138 2.75 -7.07 15.51
CA GLU A 138 3.44 -6.86 14.24
C GLU A 138 3.41 -5.38 13.90
N LEU A 139 4.54 -4.88 13.40
CA LEU A 139 4.72 -3.50 12.99
C LEU A 139 5.48 -3.50 11.67
N GLU A 140 5.04 -2.66 10.75
CA GLU A 140 5.70 -2.37 9.48
C GLU A 140 5.75 -0.86 9.30
N ALA A 141 6.89 -0.32 8.88
CA ALA A 141 7.05 1.09 8.61
C ALA A 141 7.89 1.29 7.36
N ALA A 142 7.43 2.14 6.46
CA ALA A 142 8.10 2.44 5.19
C ALA A 142 8.18 3.94 4.97
N MET A 143 9.24 4.39 4.31
CA MET A 143 9.44 5.78 3.93
C MET A 143 9.87 5.85 2.49
N VAL A 144 9.46 6.90 1.77
CA VAL A 144 10.01 7.28 0.47
C VAL A 144 10.57 8.68 0.64
N TYR A 145 11.89 8.80 0.57
CA TYR A 145 12.58 10.08 0.76
C TYR A 145 13.49 10.34 -0.42
N GLY A 146 13.49 11.55 -0.94
CA GLY A 146 14.30 11.87 -2.11
C GLY A 146 14.02 13.24 -2.67
N SER A 147 14.57 13.47 -3.85
CA SER A 147 14.40 14.70 -4.60
C SER A 147 14.27 14.41 -6.10
N LEU A 148 13.74 15.38 -6.83
CA LEU A 148 13.75 15.45 -8.29
C LEU A 148 14.15 16.87 -8.70
N ASP A 149 14.90 17.01 -9.77
CA ASP A 149 15.19 18.33 -10.33
C ASP A 149 14.01 18.90 -11.13
N SER A 150 13.22 18.05 -11.79
CA SER A 150 12.12 18.52 -12.64
C SER A 150 10.96 17.53 -12.78
N THR A 151 9.72 18.06 -12.81
CA THR A 151 8.49 17.28 -13.06
C THR A 151 7.99 17.40 -14.50
N GLN A 152 8.59 18.28 -15.30
CA GLN A 152 8.23 18.52 -16.70
C GLN A 152 8.32 17.23 -17.53
N ARG A 153 7.36 17.06 -18.45
CA ARG A 153 7.24 15.87 -19.34
C ARG A 153 7.60 16.15 -20.80
N SER A 154 7.81 17.41 -21.15
CA SER A 154 8.21 17.82 -22.50
C SER A 154 8.83 19.21 -22.42
N GLY A 155 9.98 19.39 -23.06
CA GLY A 155 10.66 20.67 -23.33
C GLY A 155 10.59 21.73 -22.21
N GLY A 156 11.66 21.84 -21.41
CA GLY A 156 11.79 22.84 -20.35
C GLY A 156 12.31 22.24 -19.05
N SER A 157 12.43 23.08 -18.02
CA SER A 157 12.76 22.66 -16.65
C SER A 157 11.98 23.53 -15.69
N ASP A 158 11.32 22.91 -14.71
CA ASP A 158 10.69 23.60 -13.60
C ASP A 158 11.58 23.62 -12.35
N TYR A 159 12.89 23.39 -12.50
CA TYR A 159 13.85 23.37 -11.39
C TYR A 159 13.78 24.64 -10.54
N VAL A 160 13.74 25.82 -11.18
CA VAL A 160 13.66 27.08 -10.41
C VAL A 160 12.24 27.30 -9.91
N ASN A 161 12.08 27.50 -8.60
CA ASN A 161 10.80 27.88 -8.02
C ASN A 161 10.55 29.38 -8.20
N GLY A 162 9.66 29.70 -9.15
CA GLY A 162 9.26 31.07 -9.45
C GLY A 162 8.41 31.73 -8.36
N LEU A 163 7.89 30.96 -7.40
CA LEU A 163 7.04 31.44 -6.30
C LEU A 163 7.79 31.55 -4.97
N ALA A 164 8.89 30.81 -4.80
CA ALA A 164 9.76 30.87 -3.62
C ALA A 164 11.24 30.79 -4.03
N GLY A 165 11.93 31.94 -4.02
CA GLY A 165 13.32 32.02 -4.46
C GLY A 165 14.27 31.18 -3.59
N GLY A 166 15.06 30.32 -4.24
CA GLY A 166 16.05 29.46 -3.58
C GLY A 166 15.54 28.05 -3.22
N ASP A 167 14.24 27.81 -3.33
CA ASP A 167 13.60 26.50 -3.10
C ASP A 167 13.50 25.73 -4.43
N ASN A 168 14.63 25.44 -5.03
CA ASN A 168 14.70 24.81 -6.35
C ASN A 168 14.60 23.28 -6.27
N GLY A 169 14.15 22.65 -7.37
CA GLY A 169 13.89 21.23 -7.44
C GLY A 169 12.55 20.88 -6.80
N TRP A 170 12.38 19.60 -6.48
CA TRP A 170 11.21 19.01 -5.85
C TRP A 170 11.65 17.98 -4.84
N ASP A 171 10.93 17.89 -3.72
CA ASP A 171 11.21 16.93 -2.66
C ASP A 171 10.16 15.81 -2.65
N ILE A 172 10.57 14.63 -2.21
CA ILE A 172 9.69 13.50 -1.93
C ILE A 172 9.86 13.13 -0.46
N ARG A 173 8.77 13.16 0.32
CA ARG A 173 8.80 12.89 1.77
C ARG A 173 7.54 12.16 2.21
N GLN A 174 7.49 10.86 1.98
CA GLN A 174 6.32 10.04 2.27
C GLN A 174 6.63 9.04 3.37
N PHE A 175 5.71 8.83 4.29
CA PHE A 175 5.86 7.90 5.42
C PHE A 175 4.58 7.11 5.65
N GLY A 176 4.74 5.81 5.89
CA GLY A 176 3.67 4.89 6.24
C GLY A 176 4.06 4.02 7.43
N LEU A 177 3.09 3.73 8.29
CA LEU A 177 3.24 2.74 9.36
C LEU A 177 1.95 1.94 9.51
N ALA A 178 2.08 0.63 9.68
CA ALA A 178 1.01 -0.27 10.06
C ALA A 178 1.41 -1.06 11.30
N MET A 179 0.47 -1.23 12.22
CA MET A 179 0.61 -2.04 13.41
C MET A 179 -0.61 -2.95 13.54
N GLN A 180 -0.36 -4.20 13.87
CA GLN A 180 -1.38 -5.16 14.24
C GLN A 180 -1.00 -5.83 15.55
N SER A 181 -1.99 -6.02 16.42
CA SER A 181 -1.84 -6.79 17.64
C SER A 181 -2.98 -7.78 17.76
N GLU A 182 -2.68 -8.93 18.34
CA GLU A 182 -3.62 -10.02 18.56
C GLU A 182 -3.34 -10.65 19.93
N TYR A 183 -4.40 -10.83 20.71
CA TYR A 183 -4.35 -11.50 22.00
C TYR A 183 -5.38 -12.62 22.04
N LEU A 184 -4.92 -13.84 22.31
CA LEU A 184 -5.76 -15.01 22.46
C LEU A 184 -6.20 -15.17 23.92
N ALA A 185 -7.49 -15.40 24.14
CA ALA A 185 -8.14 -15.57 25.44
C ALA A 185 -9.17 -16.71 25.38
N LEU A 186 -9.72 -17.09 26.54
CA LEU A 186 -10.76 -18.14 26.67
C LEU A 186 -10.38 -19.44 25.92
N ASP A 187 -9.27 -20.05 26.31
CA ASP A 187 -8.75 -21.27 25.66
C ASP A 187 -8.62 -21.13 24.14
N ASP A 188 -8.13 -19.95 23.73
CA ASP A 188 -7.86 -19.54 22.35
C ASP A 188 -9.10 -19.45 21.45
N ARG A 189 -10.31 -19.44 22.05
CA ARG A 189 -11.58 -19.21 21.38
C ARG A 189 -11.89 -17.74 21.18
N LEU A 190 -11.36 -16.86 22.03
CA LEU A 190 -11.54 -15.40 21.91
C LEU A 190 -10.25 -14.76 21.38
N LYS A 191 -10.35 -14.05 20.26
CA LYS A 191 -9.25 -13.26 19.70
C LYS A 191 -9.60 -11.79 19.80
N VAL A 192 -8.83 -11.04 20.58
CA VAL A 192 -8.94 -9.58 20.64
C VAL A 192 -7.82 -8.99 19.80
N GLN A 193 -8.16 -8.07 18.91
CA GLN A 193 -7.25 -7.53 17.93
C GLN A 193 -7.33 -6.01 17.90
N PHE A 194 -6.17 -5.37 17.69
CA PHE A 194 -6.10 -3.95 17.38
C PHE A 194 -5.24 -3.74 16.15
N GLY A 195 -5.78 -3.04 15.17
CA GLY A 195 -5.07 -2.52 14.01
C GLY A 195 -4.95 -1.00 14.09
N PHE A 196 -3.79 -0.49 13.71
CA PHE A 196 -3.55 0.93 13.56
C PHE A 196 -2.69 1.14 12.32
N GLY A 197 -2.92 2.21 11.57
CA GLY A 197 -1.99 2.59 10.52
C GLY A 197 -2.09 4.05 10.18
N ILE A 198 -1.02 4.61 9.65
CA ILE A 198 -0.88 6.00 9.25
C ILE A 198 -0.18 6.07 7.89
N ALA A 199 -0.69 6.92 7.01
CA ALA A 199 -0.05 7.38 5.80
C ALA A 199 0.05 8.91 5.87
N SER A 200 1.23 9.47 5.66
CA SER A 200 1.40 10.91 5.53
C SER A 200 0.51 11.48 4.43
N GLY A 201 -0.04 12.68 4.66
CA GLY A 201 -0.83 13.44 3.70
C GLY A 201 -0.04 14.57 3.08
N ASP A 202 -0.65 15.27 2.13
CA ASP A 202 -0.10 16.41 1.41
C ASP A 202 -1.08 17.58 1.48
N SER A 203 -0.64 18.69 2.07
CA SER A 203 -1.47 19.86 2.30
C SER A 203 -1.69 20.71 1.04
N ASP A 204 -0.98 20.42 -0.04
CA ASP A 204 -1.05 21.17 -1.28
C ASP A 204 -1.85 20.46 -2.38
N VAL A 205 -2.44 19.31 -2.03
CA VAL A 205 -3.17 18.45 -2.94
C VAL A 205 -4.62 18.29 -2.48
N GLY A 206 -5.59 18.71 -3.29
CA GLY A 206 -7.02 18.66 -2.94
C GLY A 206 -7.70 17.29 -3.06
N SER A 207 -6.99 16.16 -2.92
CA SER A 207 -7.59 14.83 -3.08
C SER A 207 -6.82 13.70 -2.42
N LEU A 208 -7.53 12.90 -1.63
CA LEU A 208 -7.07 11.61 -1.13
C LEU A 208 -6.91 10.57 -2.24
N ALA A 209 -7.70 10.63 -3.32
CA ALA A 209 -7.73 9.62 -4.38
C ALA A 209 -7.60 10.26 -5.77
N PRO A 210 -6.41 10.79 -6.13
CA PRO A 210 -6.19 11.39 -7.44
C PRO A 210 -6.37 10.40 -8.59
N SER A 211 -6.76 10.90 -9.74
CA SER A 211 -6.81 10.13 -10.98
C SER A 211 -5.41 10.01 -11.60
N GLY A 212 -5.06 8.79 -12.04
CA GLY A 212 -3.83 8.51 -12.80
C GLY A 212 -2.59 8.19 -11.95
N ASN A 213 -1.53 7.75 -12.62
CA ASN A 213 -0.23 7.38 -12.02
C ASN A 213 0.80 8.53 -12.06
N ALA A 214 0.33 9.77 -12.16
CA ALA A 214 1.17 10.95 -12.26
C ALA A 214 1.55 11.51 -10.87
N LEU A 215 2.66 12.25 -10.80
CA LEU A 215 2.89 13.17 -9.69
C LEU A 215 1.71 14.16 -9.62
N GLN A 216 1.19 14.38 -8.42
CA GLN A 216 0.02 15.24 -8.22
C GLN A 216 0.43 16.71 -8.34
N PRO A 217 -0.26 17.54 -9.14
CA PRO A 217 0.04 18.96 -9.20
C PRO A 217 0.00 19.59 -7.80
N GLN A 218 1.05 20.32 -7.46
CA GLN A 218 1.16 21.14 -6.26
C GLN A 218 0.48 22.49 -6.57
N LEU A 219 -0.44 22.93 -5.72
CA LEU A 219 -1.30 24.10 -5.91
C LEU A 219 -0.68 25.42 -5.41
N THR A 220 0.37 25.37 -4.60
CA THR A 220 1.03 26.55 -4.02
C THR A 220 2.52 26.58 -4.37
N ALA A 221 3.32 27.27 -3.55
CA ALA A 221 4.78 27.30 -3.70
C ALA A 221 5.45 26.05 -3.11
N ASP A 222 4.70 25.18 -2.42
CA ASP A 222 5.20 23.91 -1.91
C ASP A 222 5.61 23.01 -3.08
N ARG A 223 6.74 22.34 -2.88
CA ARG A 223 7.36 21.44 -3.85
C ARG A 223 7.63 20.06 -3.26
N THR A 224 6.89 19.70 -2.23
CA THR A 224 7.09 18.45 -1.48
C THR A 224 5.96 17.46 -1.75
N PHE A 225 6.26 16.33 -2.40
CA PHE A 225 5.32 15.23 -2.52
C PHE A 225 5.30 14.39 -1.24
N SER A 226 4.27 14.56 -0.40
CA SER A 226 4.22 13.92 0.91
C SER A 226 3.13 12.87 1.11
N THR A 227 2.19 12.68 0.17
CA THR A 227 1.14 11.67 0.31
C THR A 227 1.68 10.24 0.18
N PHE A 228 1.71 9.49 1.29
CA PHE A 228 2.02 8.07 1.28
C PHE A 228 0.80 7.24 0.88
N ARG A 229 1.04 6.13 0.17
CA ARG A 229 -0.01 5.23 -0.32
C ARG A 229 0.34 3.80 0.04
N PHE A 230 -0.49 3.18 0.87
CA PHE A 230 -0.37 1.75 1.14
C PHE A 230 -0.61 0.96 -0.14
N HIS A 231 -0.09 -0.26 -0.15
CA HIS A 231 -0.37 -1.21 -1.21
C HIS A 231 -1.89 -1.47 -1.29
N PRO A 232 -2.54 -1.49 -2.48
CA PRO A 232 -3.99 -1.71 -2.60
C PRO A 232 -4.51 -3.03 -2.03
N ASN A 233 -3.64 -4.01 -1.84
CA ASN A 233 -3.98 -5.28 -1.19
C ASN A 233 -3.97 -5.20 0.34
N TYR A 234 -3.49 -4.11 0.93
CA TYR A 234 -3.62 -3.85 2.34
C TYR A 234 -5.06 -3.42 2.65
N ARG A 235 -5.89 -4.37 3.07
CA ARG A 235 -7.32 -4.16 3.29
C ARG A 235 -7.67 -4.29 4.75
N ILE A 236 -8.19 -3.21 5.31
CA ILE A 236 -8.60 -3.13 6.72
C ILE A 236 -10.12 -3.25 6.90
N ASP A 237 -10.87 -3.11 5.81
CA ASP A 237 -12.30 -2.86 5.83
C ASP A 237 -13.05 -3.56 4.68
N LEU A 238 -14.35 -3.31 4.63
CA LEU A 238 -15.28 -3.83 3.63
C LEU A 238 -15.76 -2.75 2.65
N ILE A 239 -15.78 -1.46 3.01
CA ILE A 239 -16.36 -0.40 2.17
C ILE A 239 -15.39 0.73 1.85
N LEU A 240 -14.97 1.54 2.84
CA LEU A 240 -14.32 2.84 2.58
C LEU A 240 -13.02 2.68 1.77
N TRP A 241 -12.05 1.99 2.31
CA TRP A 241 -10.75 1.74 1.69
C TRP A 241 -10.83 0.66 0.62
N ARG A 242 -11.77 -0.28 0.71
CA ARG A 242 -11.90 -1.36 -0.27
C ARG A 242 -12.54 -0.93 -1.60
N HIS A 243 -13.57 -0.08 -1.56
CA HIS A 243 -14.41 0.22 -2.71
C HIS A 243 -14.50 1.71 -3.06
N ILE A 244 -14.38 2.60 -2.06
CA ILE A 244 -14.49 4.05 -2.30
C ILE A 244 -13.10 4.63 -2.62
N LEU A 245 -12.12 4.40 -1.75
CA LEU A 245 -10.76 4.97 -1.86
C LEU A 245 -9.73 3.97 -2.42
N ASN A 246 -10.08 2.69 -2.54
CA ASN A 246 -9.26 1.57 -3.05
C ASN A 246 -8.00 1.19 -2.23
N ARG A 247 -7.48 2.08 -1.39
CA ARG A 247 -6.34 1.84 -0.48
C ARG A 247 -6.26 2.91 0.59
N VAL A 248 -5.59 2.60 1.70
CA VAL A 248 -5.22 3.59 2.71
C VAL A 248 -4.16 4.54 2.13
N GLN A 249 -4.43 5.84 2.12
CA GLN A 249 -3.54 6.87 1.60
C GLN A 249 -3.88 8.23 2.21
N GLY A 250 -2.87 9.04 2.55
CA GLY A 250 -3.09 10.36 3.15
C GLY A 250 -3.95 10.35 4.42
N ALA A 251 -3.94 9.26 5.17
CA ALA A 251 -4.87 9.01 6.26
C ALA A 251 -4.31 8.05 7.30
N TYR A 252 -4.89 8.08 8.49
CA TYR A 252 -4.70 7.07 9.50
C TYR A 252 -6.03 6.45 9.93
N TYR A 253 -5.96 5.25 10.48
CA TYR A 253 -7.12 4.51 10.92
C TYR A 253 -6.85 3.80 12.25
N PHE A 254 -7.92 3.53 12.98
CA PHE A 254 -7.91 2.72 14.18
C PHE A 254 -8.98 1.64 14.08
N ARG A 255 -8.60 0.38 14.29
CA ARG A 255 -9.42 -0.80 14.07
C ARG A 255 -9.36 -1.78 15.26
N PRO A 256 -10.14 -1.58 16.32
CA PRO A 256 -10.43 -2.66 17.26
C PRO A 256 -11.29 -3.74 16.60
N SER A 257 -10.95 -5.00 16.82
CA SER A 257 -11.79 -6.13 16.43
C SER A 257 -11.74 -7.28 17.41
N VAL A 258 -12.77 -8.11 17.36
CA VAL A 258 -12.90 -9.32 18.16
C VAL A 258 -13.44 -10.44 17.29
N ASP A 259 -12.88 -11.64 17.44
CA ASP A 259 -13.42 -12.87 16.91
C ASP A 259 -13.65 -13.86 18.04
N TYR A 260 -14.76 -14.59 17.99
CA TYR A 260 -15.10 -15.61 18.98
C TYR A 260 -15.59 -16.89 18.31
N ASP A 261 -14.91 -17.99 18.64
CA ASP A 261 -15.31 -19.35 18.28
C ASP A 261 -16.40 -19.83 19.26
N PHE A 262 -17.67 -19.83 18.83
CA PHE A 262 -18.79 -20.38 19.62
C PHE A 262 -18.64 -21.89 19.83
N ILE A 263 -18.22 -22.59 18.78
CA ILE A 263 -17.94 -24.03 18.76
C ILE A 263 -16.54 -24.20 18.20
N ARG A 264 -15.72 -24.97 18.90
CA ARG A 264 -14.38 -25.36 18.49
C ARG A 264 -14.09 -26.74 19.01
N ASP A 265 -14.07 -27.69 18.09
CA ASP A 265 -13.80 -29.09 18.36
C ASP A 265 -12.37 -29.45 17.92
N ASP A 266 -11.80 -30.48 18.52
CA ASP A 266 -10.45 -30.95 18.19
C ASP A 266 -10.36 -31.52 16.76
N ASP A 267 -11.50 -31.95 16.20
CA ASP A 267 -11.65 -32.46 14.83
C ASP A 267 -11.64 -31.34 13.75
N GLY A 268 -11.29 -30.10 14.13
CA GLY A 268 -11.18 -28.96 13.21
C GLY A 268 -12.50 -28.27 12.87
N GLN A 269 -13.64 -28.75 13.38
CA GLN A 269 -14.94 -28.09 13.22
C GLN A 269 -14.98 -26.78 14.03
N LYS A 270 -15.40 -25.70 13.37
CA LYS A 270 -15.49 -24.37 14.00
C LYS A 270 -16.73 -23.61 13.56
N VAL A 271 -17.41 -23.01 14.52
CA VAL A 271 -18.47 -22.02 14.27
C VAL A 271 -18.13 -20.79 15.08
N GLY A 272 -18.05 -19.65 14.43
CA GLY A 272 -17.66 -18.43 15.11
C GLY A 272 -18.21 -17.19 14.44
N GLY A 273 -17.99 -16.06 15.10
CA GLY A 273 -18.33 -14.76 14.57
C GLY A 273 -17.31 -13.72 15.00
N GLY A 274 -17.36 -12.58 14.36
CA GLY A 274 -16.47 -11.48 14.66
C GLY A 274 -17.10 -10.13 14.39
N ALA A 275 -16.57 -9.11 15.04
CA ALA A 275 -16.95 -7.73 14.84
C ALA A 275 -15.71 -6.82 14.82
N ALA A 276 -15.74 -5.80 13.99
CA ALA A 276 -14.72 -4.77 13.94
C ALA A 276 -15.37 -3.39 13.84
N ALA A 277 -14.79 -2.41 14.53
CA ALA A 277 -15.09 -1.00 14.32
C ALA A 277 -13.85 -0.33 13.73
N ILE A 278 -14.02 0.52 12.74
CA ILE A 278 -12.91 1.17 12.03
C ILE A 278 -13.20 2.66 11.98
N TRP A 279 -12.41 3.46 12.69
CA TRP A 279 -12.43 4.91 12.56
C TRP A 279 -11.33 5.34 11.60
N SER A 280 -11.68 6.16 10.62
CA SER A 280 -10.77 6.63 9.58
C SER A 280 -10.70 8.15 9.57
N ARG A 281 -9.48 8.68 9.47
CA ARG A 281 -9.20 10.12 9.50
C ARG A 281 -8.10 10.48 8.51
N ALA A 282 -8.32 11.52 7.72
CA ALA A 282 -7.30 12.08 6.85
C ALA A 282 -6.20 12.76 7.66
N SER A 283 -4.97 12.56 7.19
CA SER A 283 -3.77 13.22 7.72
C SER A 283 -3.80 14.72 7.40
N GLU A 284 -4.34 15.07 6.23
CA GLU A 284 -4.52 16.45 5.79
C GLU A 284 -5.98 16.68 5.38
N PHE A 285 -6.66 17.63 6.04
CA PHE A 285 -8.09 17.86 5.84
C PHE A 285 -8.41 18.37 4.43
N VAL A 286 -7.49 19.13 3.81
CA VAL A 286 -7.62 19.67 2.46
C VAL A 286 -7.68 18.59 1.38
N GLN A 287 -7.16 17.39 1.66
CA GLN A 287 -7.26 16.25 0.75
C GLN A 287 -8.67 15.64 0.71
N THR A 288 -9.51 15.98 1.70
CA THR A 288 -10.85 15.39 1.85
C THR A 288 -11.88 16.23 1.10
N PRO A 289 -12.91 15.61 0.48
CA PRO A 289 -13.98 16.34 -0.18
C PRO A 289 -14.67 17.39 0.70
N GLY A 290 -14.88 17.09 1.98
CA GLY A 290 -15.58 17.95 2.92
C GLY A 290 -14.68 18.93 3.69
N HIS A 291 -13.36 18.93 3.44
CA HIS A 291 -12.38 19.75 4.16
C HIS A 291 -12.41 19.55 5.69
N ALA A 292 -12.64 18.30 6.11
CA ALA A 292 -12.62 17.88 7.51
C ALA A 292 -11.83 16.59 7.64
N SER A 293 -11.09 16.43 8.74
CA SER A 293 -10.18 15.27 8.86
C SER A 293 -10.94 13.95 9.02
N ASP A 294 -12.05 13.92 9.76
CA ASP A 294 -12.75 12.67 10.05
C ASP A 294 -13.54 12.15 8.84
N LEU A 295 -13.14 10.98 8.32
CA LEU A 295 -13.73 10.41 7.09
C LEU A 295 -14.99 9.60 7.41
N GLY A 296 -14.94 8.78 8.46
CA GLY A 296 -16.05 7.87 8.74
C GLY A 296 -15.76 6.86 9.83
N VAL A 297 -16.84 6.22 10.28
CA VAL A 297 -16.80 5.01 11.11
C VAL A 297 -17.44 3.86 10.35
N GLU A 298 -16.70 2.77 10.16
CA GLU A 298 -17.21 1.54 9.56
C GLU A 298 -17.35 0.45 10.62
N LEU A 299 -18.53 -0.18 10.68
CA LEU A 299 -18.78 -1.34 11.52
C LEU A 299 -18.92 -2.58 10.63
N ASN A 300 -18.15 -3.61 10.95
CA ASN A 300 -18.12 -4.87 10.23
C ASN A 300 -18.50 -6.00 11.17
N ALA A 301 -19.36 -6.90 10.70
CA ALA A 301 -19.74 -8.13 11.38
C ALA A 301 -19.50 -9.32 10.45
N GLN A 302 -19.12 -10.46 11.04
CA GLN A 302 -18.97 -11.70 10.31
C GLN A 302 -19.46 -12.89 11.11
N ILE A 303 -19.94 -13.91 10.40
CA ILE A 303 -20.21 -15.23 10.94
C ILE A 303 -19.62 -16.25 9.98
N TYR A 304 -18.98 -17.29 10.52
CA TYR A 304 -18.33 -18.32 9.73
C TYR A 304 -18.60 -19.71 10.30
N TYR A 305 -18.54 -20.67 9.39
CA TYR A 305 -18.64 -22.09 9.66
C TYR A 305 -17.55 -22.81 8.87
N GLN A 306 -16.80 -23.65 9.57
CA GLN A 306 -15.86 -24.60 9.01
C GLN A 306 -16.29 -26.00 9.43
N ALA A 307 -16.54 -26.85 8.46
CA ALA A 307 -16.85 -28.26 8.68
C ALA A 307 -15.61 -29.02 9.15
N LYS A 308 -15.84 -30.19 9.76
CA LYS A 308 -14.78 -31.17 9.97
C LYS A 308 -14.21 -31.63 8.62
N ASP A 309 -12.89 -31.78 8.58
CA ASP A 309 -12.20 -32.39 7.46
C ASP A 309 -12.02 -33.88 7.77
N GLY A 310 -12.52 -34.75 6.89
CA GLY A 310 -12.58 -36.18 7.17
C GLY A 310 -11.19 -36.82 7.21
N GLY A 311 -10.60 -36.94 8.40
CA GLY A 311 -9.46 -37.84 8.71
C GLY A 311 -8.13 -37.58 8.01
N LEU A 312 -7.99 -36.50 7.22
CA LEU A 312 -6.76 -36.17 6.49
C LEU A 312 -6.10 -34.84 6.91
N ASN A 313 -6.69 -34.13 7.88
CA ASN A 313 -6.20 -32.84 8.35
C ASN A 313 -6.29 -32.74 9.88
N ASP A 314 -5.38 -33.41 10.57
CA ASP A 314 -5.25 -33.40 12.05
C ASP A 314 -4.66 -32.07 12.60
N ASP A 315 -4.71 -30.99 11.82
CA ASP A 315 -4.17 -29.69 12.21
C ASP A 315 -5.32 -28.69 12.44
N PRO A 316 -5.70 -28.42 13.70
CA PRO A 316 -6.77 -27.47 14.03
C PRO A 316 -6.42 -26.03 13.60
N ASP A 317 -5.18 -25.74 13.22
CA ASP A 317 -4.77 -24.43 12.70
C ASP A 317 -4.95 -24.31 11.16
N LYS A 318 -5.32 -25.39 10.47
CA LYS A 318 -5.58 -25.39 9.03
C LYS A 318 -7.07 -25.34 8.71
N MET A 319 -7.37 -24.69 7.59
CA MET A 319 -8.72 -24.75 7.02
C MET A 319 -8.85 -26.05 6.22
N GLY A 320 -9.86 -26.84 6.53
CA GLY A 320 -10.14 -28.12 5.88
C GLY A 320 -11.64 -28.33 5.72
N GLY A 321 -12.03 -29.05 4.67
CA GLY A 321 -13.42 -29.34 4.37
C GLY A 321 -14.22 -28.13 3.87
N PHE A 322 -15.53 -28.16 4.11
CA PHE A 322 -16.44 -27.10 3.67
C PHE A 322 -16.32 -25.86 4.56
N PHE A 323 -16.16 -24.70 3.94
CA PHE A 323 -16.10 -23.39 4.61
C PHE A 323 -17.15 -22.44 4.03
N THR A 324 -17.87 -21.75 4.90
CA THR A 324 -18.76 -20.65 4.53
C THR A 324 -18.62 -19.49 5.50
N MET A 325 -18.67 -18.26 4.98
CA MET A 325 -18.61 -17.05 5.79
C MET A 325 -19.51 -15.97 5.20
N LEU A 326 -20.32 -15.35 6.05
CA LEU A 326 -21.12 -14.18 5.70
C LEU A 326 -20.54 -12.97 6.43
N GLN A 327 -20.30 -11.88 5.69
CA GLN A 327 -19.84 -10.61 6.22
C GLN A 327 -20.85 -9.51 5.89
N TYR A 328 -21.07 -8.62 6.83
CA TYR A 328 -21.86 -7.41 6.66
C TYR A 328 -21.05 -6.20 7.11
N GLY A 329 -21.02 -5.15 6.29
CA GLY A 329 -20.36 -3.89 6.62
C GLY A 329 -21.32 -2.73 6.48
N VAL A 330 -21.19 -1.74 7.37
CA VAL A 330 -21.91 -0.48 7.32
C VAL A 330 -20.95 0.68 7.61
N LEU A 331 -20.89 1.65 6.70
CA LEU A 331 -20.07 2.84 6.80
C LEU A 331 -20.95 4.06 7.08
N PHE A 332 -20.70 4.70 8.23
CA PHE A 332 -21.25 6.00 8.59
C PHE A 332 -20.25 7.09 8.14
N PRO A 333 -20.54 7.82 7.06
CA PRO A 333 -19.67 8.91 6.61
C PRO A 333 -19.69 10.04 7.65
N LEU A 334 -18.53 10.66 7.85
CA LEU A 334 -18.37 11.87 8.66
C LEU A 334 -18.03 13.06 7.76
N ASP A 335 -17.82 14.23 8.35
CA ASP A 335 -17.69 15.51 7.64
C ASP A 335 -16.61 15.51 6.55
N GLY A 336 -15.54 14.73 6.68
CA GLY A 336 -14.48 14.63 5.67
C GLY A 336 -14.97 14.06 4.34
N LEU A 337 -16.00 13.21 4.33
CA LEU A 337 -16.64 12.72 3.11
C LEU A 337 -17.81 13.61 2.65
N GLY A 338 -18.12 14.66 3.42
CA GLY A 338 -19.22 15.57 3.16
C GLY A 338 -18.97 16.53 1.99
N TYR A 339 -19.98 17.36 1.74
CA TYR A 339 -19.93 18.44 0.75
C TYR A 339 -19.67 19.79 1.41
N LEU A 340 -18.87 20.62 0.73
CA LEU A 340 -18.63 22.00 1.15
C LEU A 340 -19.91 22.84 1.11
N PRO A 341 -20.03 23.88 1.95
CA PRO A 341 -21.21 24.74 1.99
C PRO A 341 -21.59 25.34 0.63
N SER A 342 -20.61 25.78 -0.16
CA SER A 342 -20.83 26.35 -1.49
C SER A 342 -21.37 25.33 -2.48
N GLN A 343 -20.92 24.08 -2.41
CA GLN A 343 -21.40 22.98 -3.26
C GLN A 343 -22.87 22.66 -2.96
N ARG A 344 -23.25 22.66 -1.68
CA ARG A 344 -24.65 22.45 -1.26
C ARG A 344 -25.55 23.55 -1.81
N VAL A 345 -25.19 24.82 -1.61
CA VAL A 345 -25.95 25.98 -2.12
C VAL A 345 -26.07 25.95 -3.65
N GLN A 346 -24.97 25.64 -4.35
CA GLN A 346 -24.98 25.55 -5.81
C GLN A 346 -25.90 24.43 -6.30
N TYR A 347 -25.89 23.27 -5.64
CA TYR A 347 -26.73 22.14 -6.03
C TYR A 347 -28.22 22.36 -5.72
N GLU A 348 -28.53 23.04 -4.61
CA GLU A 348 -29.89 23.45 -4.24
C GLU A 348 -30.47 24.49 -5.19
N SER A 349 -29.62 25.29 -5.86
CA SER A 349 -30.04 26.28 -6.85
C SER A 349 -30.45 25.70 -8.22
N LEU A 350 -30.20 24.40 -8.45
CA LEU A 350 -30.52 23.74 -9.72
C LEU A 350 -32.00 23.30 -9.74
N PRO A 351 -32.78 23.55 -10.81
CA PRO A 351 -34.25 23.51 -10.75
C PRO A 351 -34.94 22.15 -10.52
N ARG A 352 -34.22 21.06 -10.23
CA ARG A 352 -34.77 19.69 -10.17
C ARG A 352 -33.96 18.68 -9.35
N THR A 353 -33.07 19.13 -8.49
CA THR A 353 -32.14 18.26 -7.75
C THR A 353 -32.48 18.21 -6.27
N GLY A 354 -32.39 17.02 -5.67
CA GLY A 354 -32.60 16.80 -4.23
C GLY A 354 -31.50 17.42 -3.36
N VAL A 355 -31.59 17.22 -2.05
CA VAL A 355 -30.56 17.65 -1.08
C VAL A 355 -29.31 16.79 -1.26
N LEU A 356 -28.12 17.41 -1.33
CA LEU A 356 -26.85 16.68 -1.27
C LEU A 356 -26.65 16.16 0.16
N ASP A 357 -26.63 14.85 0.31
CA ASP A 357 -26.36 14.19 1.57
C ASP A 357 -25.44 12.98 1.38
N THR A 358 -24.68 12.66 2.41
CA THR A 358 -23.82 11.48 2.47
C THR A 358 -24.60 10.35 3.13
N ALA A 359 -25.22 9.50 2.29
CA ALA A 359 -25.92 8.33 2.77
C ALA A 359 -24.96 7.29 3.38
N THR A 360 -25.45 6.54 4.36
CA THR A 360 -24.76 5.37 4.92
C THR A 360 -24.60 4.29 3.86
N ALA A 361 -23.36 3.85 3.62
CA ALA A 361 -23.07 2.78 2.68
C ALA A 361 -23.11 1.42 3.39
N GLN A 362 -23.62 0.38 2.72
CA GLN A 362 -23.73 -0.97 3.26
C GLN A 362 -23.23 -1.99 2.25
N THR A 363 -22.68 -3.11 2.73
CA THR A 363 -22.25 -4.23 1.88
C THR A 363 -22.51 -5.57 2.55
N VAL A 364 -22.83 -6.57 1.74
CA VAL A 364 -22.94 -7.97 2.17
C VAL A 364 -22.03 -8.79 1.29
N ARG A 365 -21.24 -9.68 1.90
CA ARG A 365 -20.33 -10.57 1.19
C ARG A 365 -20.51 -11.98 1.71
N TRP A 366 -20.68 -12.92 0.80
CA TRP A 366 -20.77 -14.34 1.11
C TRP A 366 -19.61 -15.08 0.45
N TYR A 367 -18.90 -15.85 1.25
CA TYR A 367 -17.85 -16.75 0.84
C TYR A 367 -18.31 -18.18 1.04
N LEU A 368 -18.03 -19.02 0.06
CA LEU A 368 -18.34 -20.43 0.08
C LEU A 368 -17.22 -21.17 -0.64
N GLY A 369 -16.71 -22.25 -0.03
CA GLY A 369 -15.65 -23.04 -0.65
C GLY A 369 -15.48 -24.40 0.01
N ILE A 370 -14.77 -25.28 -0.67
CA ILE A 370 -14.28 -26.56 -0.14
C ILE A 370 -12.76 -26.50 -0.25
N LEU A 371 -12.08 -26.74 0.86
CA LEU A 371 -10.62 -26.73 0.98
C LEU A 371 -10.16 -28.19 1.22
N TYR A 372 -9.10 -28.60 0.53
CA TYR A 372 -8.52 -29.95 0.56
C TYR A 372 -7.06 -29.90 1.03
#